data_AF-A0A353FF18-F1
#
_entry.id   AF-A0A353FF18-F1
#
_cell.length_a   1.000
_cell.length_b   1.000
_cell.length_c   1.000
_cell.angle_alpha   90.00
_cell.angle_beta   90.00
_cell.angle_gamma   90.00
#
_symmetry.space_group_name_H-M   'P 1'
#
loop_
_entity.id
_entity.type
_entity.pdbx_description
1 polymer ?
#
loop_
_entity_poly.entity_id
_entity_poly.type
_entity_poly.pdbx_seq_one_letter_code
_entity_poly.pdbx_strand_id
1 'polypeptide(L)'
;MDYMTTQYPNSVVGIAVHNADPMVVGTYDANIGTVAPGGYPGSAVDRILGPDPNNVDLEDAYNERQGVLPQATVGISGLTYNATNGQISVDVSAEFFADFNNADLRFVMVLTEDSVTGSSSGYAQANYYSFQSQNIALTGYGRNWQTSPSTIPASEMHYDHVARGIYPNFFGAAGSVPANVSFGQTVSYTMNANLPNAVQSDSRVHVVVMLVDNGTYEVLNSKSVKLKGQIGNEELSNANVLVYPNPAADHFYVNAEAMGGDVSINLVNSIGQVVRSSEHESSEVIELNTSDLGTGVYILTIESDDESYTQRISIVR
;
A
#
# COMPACT_ATOMS: atom_id res chain seq x y z
N MET A 1 14.75 5.76 -5.05
CA MET A 1 13.43 5.31 -4.60
C MET A 1 12.53 6.49 -4.27
N ASP A 2 12.93 7.40 -3.38
CA ASP A 2 12.09 8.51 -2.89
C ASP A 2 11.55 9.41 -4.02
N TYR A 3 12.36 9.66 -5.05
CA TYR A 3 11.89 10.35 -6.26
C TYR A 3 10.69 9.62 -6.87
N MET A 4 10.76 8.30 -7.05
CA MET A 4 9.68 7.50 -7.65
C MET A 4 8.44 7.48 -6.76
N THR A 5 8.58 7.27 -5.46
CA THR A 5 7.43 7.23 -4.53
C THR A 5 6.79 8.61 -4.33
N THR A 6 7.55 9.70 -4.49
CA THR A 6 7.02 11.08 -4.45
C THR A 6 6.35 11.48 -5.76
N GLN A 7 6.95 11.15 -6.91
CA GLN A 7 6.39 11.51 -8.22
C GLN A 7 5.18 10.65 -8.60
N TYR A 8 5.18 9.38 -8.21
CA TYR A 8 4.18 8.39 -8.60
C TYR A 8 3.49 7.74 -7.37
N PRO A 9 2.96 8.52 -6.42
CA PRO A 9 2.53 8.03 -5.10
C PRO A 9 1.35 7.05 -5.15
N ASN A 10 0.58 7.04 -6.24
CA ASN A 10 -0.58 6.18 -6.42
C ASN A 10 -0.29 4.92 -7.24
N SER A 11 0.90 4.81 -7.85
CA SER A 11 1.26 3.72 -8.76
C SER A 11 2.63 3.10 -8.47
N VAL A 12 3.34 3.59 -7.46
CA VAL A 12 4.64 3.04 -7.01
C VAL A 12 4.57 2.77 -5.51
N VAL A 13 5.04 1.58 -5.12
CA VAL A 13 5.26 1.21 -3.72
C VAL A 13 6.75 0.95 -3.53
N GLY A 14 7.39 1.74 -2.66
CA GLY A 14 8.79 1.58 -2.30
C GLY A 14 9.00 0.53 -1.21
N ILE A 15 10.06 -0.27 -1.34
CA ILE A 15 10.52 -1.22 -0.32
C ILE A 15 12.06 -1.23 -0.33
N ALA A 16 12.69 -0.80 0.76
CA ALA A 16 14.14 -0.89 0.96
C ALA A 16 14.50 -2.19 1.69
N VAL A 17 15.24 -3.06 1.01
CA VAL A 17 15.83 -4.26 1.62
C VAL A 17 17.27 -3.96 2.00
N HIS A 18 17.58 -4.11 3.29
CA HIS A 18 18.89 -3.82 3.85
C HIS A 18 19.75 -5.08 3.99
N ASN A 19 21.07 -4.92 3.88
CA ASN A 19 22.07 -5.96 3.98
C ASN A 19 23.20 -5.54 4.94
N ALA A 20 23.62 -6.45 5.83
CA ALA A 20 24.73 -6.26 6.77
C ALA A 20 24.67 -5.00 7.67
N ASP A 21 23.46 -4.53 8.02
CA ASP A 21 23.22 -3.39 8.92
C ASP A 21 22.10 -3.69 9.95
N PRO A 22 21.81 -2.78 10.90
CA PRO A 22 20.77 -2.99 11.92
C PRO A 22 19.32 -3.06 11.40
N MET A 23 19.07 -2.75 10.13
CA MET A 23 17.74 -2.73 9.49
C MET A 23 17.47 -4.01 8.68
N VAL A 24 18.40 -4.96 8.64
CA VAL A 24 18.27 -6.22 7.89
C VAL A 24 17.06 -7.03 8.33
N VAL A 25 16.26 -7.44 7.34
CA VAL A 25 15.27 -8.52 7.47
C VAL A 25 15.87 -9.77 6.83
N GLY A 26 16.43 -10.66 7.65
CA GLY A 26 17.26 -11.77 7.18
C GLY A 26 16.58 -12.69 6.15
N THR A 27 15.27 -12.92 6.28
CA THR A 27 14.50 -13.72 5.31
C THR A 27 14.32 -13.02 3.97
N TYR A 28 14.27 -11.68 3.95
CA TYR A 28 14.16 -10.91 2.72
C TYR A 28 15.54 -10.79 2.06
N ASP A 29 16.55 -10.38 2.81
CA ASP A 29 17.94 -10.22 2.36
C ASP A 29 18.49 -11.52 1.75
N ALA A 30 18.23 -12.67 2.39
CA ALA A 30 18.68 -13.96 1.86
C ALA A 30 18.09 -14.33 0.49
N ASN A 31 16.97 -13.73 0.07
CA ASN A 31 16.26 -14.08 -1.17
C ASN A 31 16.20 -12.95 -2.19
N ILE A 32 16.54 -11.70 -1.83
CA ILE A 32 16.38 -10.53 -2.73
C ILE A 32 17.22 -10.67 -4.01
N GLY A 33 18.38 -11.33 -3.92
CA GLY A 33 19.23 -11.61 -5.08
C GLY A 33 18.59 -12.49 -6.16
N THR A 34 17.44 -13.11 -5.89
CA THR A 34 16.64 -13.85 -6.89
C THR A 34 16.07 -12.92 -7.95
N VAL A 35 15.76 -11.67 -7.59
CA VAL A 35 15.05 -10.69 -8.45
C VAL A 35 15.84 -9.40 -8.66
N ALA A 36 16.79 -9.11 -7.76
CA ALA A 36 17.76 -8.03 -7.89
C ALA A 36 19.19 -8.61 -7.81
N PRO A 37 19.63 -9.40 -8.80
CA PRO A 37 20.96 -9.98 -8.78
C PRO A 37 22.03 -8.89 -8.95
N GLY A 38 23.15 -9.02 -8.23
CA GLY A 38 24.27 -8.09 -8.35
C GLY A 38 24.80 -7.59 -7.01
N GLY A 39 25.38 -6.40 -7.03
CA GLY A 39 25.89 -5.71 -5.84
C GLY A 39 24.92 -4.67 -5.29
N TYR A 40 25.29 -4.07 -4.17
CA TYR A 40 24.53 -2.99 -3.55
C TYR A 40 25.17 -1.63 -3.86
N PRO A 41 24.38 -0.60 -4.19
CA PRO A 41 22.91 -0.62 -4.32
C PRO A 41 22.46 -1.30 -5.63
N GLY A 42 21.41 -2.11 -5.54
CA GLY A 42 20.72 -2.73 -6.68
C GLY A 42 19.21 -2.51 -6.56
N SER A 43 18.46 -2.81 -7.61
CA SER A 43 17.00 -2.64 -7.60
C SER A 43 16.27 -3.74 -8.38
N ALA A 44 14.97 -3.87 -8.11
CA ALA A 44 14.05 -4.64 -8.92
C ALA A 44 12.71 -3.91 -9.03
N VAL A 45 12.18 -3.77 -10.26
CA VAL A 45 10.84 -3.23 -10.54
C VAL A 45 9.94 -4.40 -10.93
N ASP A 46 8.84 -4.54 -10.19
CA ASP A 46 7.89 -5.66 -10.24
C ASP A 46 8.54 -7.05 -10.19
N ARG A 47 9.76 -7.13 -9.63
CA ARG A 47 10.61 -8.33 -9.61
C ARG A 47 10.97 -8.90 -11.00
N ILE A 48 10.81 -8.10 -12.06
CA ILE A 48 11.10 -8.49 -13.45
C ILE A 48 12.27 -7.72 -14.02
N LEU A 49 12.33 -6.41 -13.77
CA LEU A 49 13.39 -5.55 -14.30
C LEU A 49 14.38 -5.24 -13.19
N GLY A 50 15.68 -5.34 -13.46
CA GLY A 50 16.74 -4.98 -12.52
C GLY A 50 17.52 -3.74 -12.95
N PRO A 51 16.89 -2.55 -13.03
CA PRO A 51 17.59 -1.34 -13.46
C PRO A 51 18.61 -0.87 -12.41
N ASP A 52 19.54 -0.02 -12.82
CA ASP A 52 20.35 0.72 -11.86
C ASP A 52 19.44 1.64 -11.02
N PRO A 53 19.70 1.80 -9.71
CA PRO A 53 18.78 2.47 -8.78
C PRO A 53 18.79 4.01 -8.90
N ASN A 54 19.22 4.57 -10.05
CA ASN A 54 19.12 6.00 -10.34
C ASN A 54 17.73 6.36 -10.87
N ASN A 55 17.40 7.65 -10.86
CA ASN A 55 16.05 8.11 -11.21
C ASN A 55 15.68 7.85 -12.68
N VAL A 56 16.63 7.97 -13.61
CA VAL A 56 16.35 7.77 -15.05
C VAL A 56 16.00 6.32 -15.33
N ASP A 57 16.84 5.39 -14.89
CA ASP A 57 16.65 3.97 -15.19
C ASP A 57 15.43 3.38 -14.44
N LEU A 58 15.15 3.86 -13.23
CA LEU A 58 13.92 3.51 -12.50
C LEU A 58 12.66 4.05 -13.19
N GLU A 59 12.72 5.24 -13.75
CA GLU A 59 11.60 5.86 -14.47
C GLU A 59 11.34 5.18 -15.81
N ASP A 60 12.39 4.80 -16.54
CA ASP A 60 12.29 3.98 -17.76
C ASP A 60 11.66 2.61 -17.45
N ALA A 61 12.12 1.93 -16.41
CA ALA A 61 11.54 0.67 -15.98
C ALA A 61 10.07 0.82 -15.51
N TYR A 62 9.73 1.90 -14.81
CA TYR A 62 8.35 2.21 -14.45
C TYR A 62 7.47 2.39 -15.69
N ASN A 63 7.92 3.16 -16.68
CA ASN A 63 7.17 3.40 -17.92
C ASN A 63 6.97 2.11 -18.73
N GLU A 64 7.98 1.24 -18.77
CA GLU A 64 7.86 -0.09 -19.38
C GLU A 64 6.75 -0.92 -18.70
N ARG A 65 6.73 -0.92 -17.36
CA ARG A 65 5.75 -1.68 -16.57
C ARG A 65 4.34 -1.09 -16.63
N GLN A 66 4.18 0.24 -16.71
CA GLN A 66 2.88 0.88 -16.94
C GLN A 66 2.24 0.49 -18.28
N GLY A 67 3.05 0.08 -19.27
CA GLY A 67 2.56 -0.42 -20.56
C GLY A 67 2.00 -1.84 -20.51
N VAL A 68 2.19 -2.58 -19.40
CA VAL A 68 1.72 -3.95 -19.23
C VAL A 68 0.24 -3.95 -18.81
N LEU A 69 -0.59 -4.72 -19.50
CA LEU A 69 -2.00 -4.86 -19.13
C LEU A 69 -2.13 -5.57 -17.78
N PRO A 70 -2.83 -4.99 -16.78
CA PRO A 70 -2.98 -5.61 -15.48
C PRO A 70 -3.83 -6.88 -15.60
N GLN A 71 -3.29 -8.01 -15.16
CA GLN A 71 -4.00 -9.29 -15.15
C GLN A 71 -4.85 -9.50 -13.89
N ALA A 72 -4.60 -8.70 -12.84
CA ALA A 72 -5.39 -8.70 -11.62
C ALA A 72 -5.28 -7.35 -10.90
N THR A 73 -6.24 -7.05 -10.02
CA THR A 73 -6.10 -6.03 -8.96
C THR A 73 -5.65 -6.63 -7.64
N VAL A 74 -5.21 -5.79 -6.71
CA VAL A 74 -5.04 -6.16 -5.29
C VAL A 74 -5.82 -5.17 -4.43
N GLY A 75 -6.63 -5.69 -3.52
CA GLY A 75 -7.40 -4.94 -2.54
C GLY A 75 -7.05 -5.33 -1.11
N ILE A 76 -7.27 -4.40 -0.18
CA ILE A 76 -7.25 -4.65 1.26
C ILE A 76 -8.62 -4.24 1.79
N SER A 77 -9.42 -5.21 2.22
CA SER A 77 -10.79 -5.01 2.71
C SER A 77 -10.87 -4.91 4.24
N GLY A 78 -9.83 -5.35 4.93
CA GLY A 78 -9.74 -5.31 6.40
C GLY A 78 -8.28 -5.26 6.86
N LEU A 79 -8.02 -4.47 7.89
CA LEU A 79 -6.72 -4.34 8.53
C LEU A 79 -6.95 -4.18 10.03
N THR A 80 -6.49 -5.13 10.83
CA THR A 80 -6.50 -5.02 12.30
C THR A 80 -5.09 -5.03 12.83
N TYR A 81 -4.86 -4.25 13.88
CA TYR A 81 -3.59 -4.15 14.58
C TYR A 81 -3.84 -4.08 16.09
N ASN A 82 -3.20 -4.98 16.84
CA ASN A 82 -3.22 -4.98 18.29
C ASN A 82 -1.88 -4.47 18.82
N ALA A 83 -1.85 -3.21 19.27
CA ALA A 83 -0.65 -2.56 19.78
C ALA A 83 -0.08 -3.23 21.05
N THR A 84 -0.88 -3.99 21.79
CA THR A 84 -0.42 -4.68 23.02
C THR A 84 0.50 -5.86 22.70
N ASN A 85 0.20 -6.62 21.65
CA ASN A 85 0.95 -7.84 21.31
C ASN A 85 1.60 -7.80 19.92
N GLY A 86 1.45 -6.70 19.18
CA GLY A 86 1.99 -6.52 17.83
C GLY A 86 1.23 -7.28 16.75
N GLN A 87 0.12 -7.95 17.04
CA GLN A 87 -0.57 -8.80 16.06
C GLN A 87 -1.23 -7.96 14.98
N ILE A 88 -1.00 -8.32 13.72
CA ILE A 88 -1.59 -7.72 12.52
C ILE A 88 -2.35 -8.80 11.75
N SER A 89 -3.59 -8.52 11.37
CA SER A 89 -4.39 -9.33 10.45
C SER A 89 -4.87 -8.48 9.28
N VAL A 90 -4.73 -8.99 8.06
CA VAL A 90 -5.01 -8.25 6.83
C VAL A 90 -5.87 -9.12 5.91
N ASP A 91 -7.09 -8.67 5.63
CA ASP A 91 -7.95 -9.30 4.65
C ASP A 91 -7.66 -8.71 3.28
N VAL A 92 -7.11 -9.56 2.41
CA VAL A 92 -6.64 -9.20 1.07
C VAL A 92 -7.54 -9.85 0.03
N SER A 93 -7.67 -9.19 -1.12
CA SER A 93 -8.37 -9.72 -2.28
C SER A 93 -7.62 -9.45 -3.58
N ALA A 94 -7.88 -10.28 -4.59
CA ALA A 94 -7.47 -10.05 -5.96
C ALA A 94 -8.63 -10.35 -6.91
N GLU A 95 -8.99 -9.37 -7.74
CA GLU A 95 -9.93 -9.56 -8.85
C GLU A 95 -9.15 -9.80 -10.13
N PHE A 96 -9.46 -10.87 -10.86
CA PHE A 96 -8.68 -11.32 -12.02
C PHE A 96 -9.33 -10.90 -13.34
N PHE A 97 -8.51 -10.43 -14.27
CA PHE A 97 -8.92 -10.02 -15.62
C PHE A 97 -8.31 -10.93 -16.71
N ALA A 98 -7.87 -12.12 -16.32
CA ALA A 98 -7.38 -13.17 -17.20
C ALA A 98 -7.68 -14.54 -16.59
N ASP A 99 -7.76 -15.57 -17.44
CA ASP A 99 -7.82 -16.96 -16.99
C ASP A 99 -6.41 -17.46 -16.65
N PHE A 100 -6.26 -18.07 -15.48
CA PHE A 100 -5.05 -18.76 -15.03
C PHE A 100 -5.35 -20.25 -14.87
N ASN A 101 -4.54 -21.10 -15.49
CA ASN A 101 -4.68 -22.55 -15.43
C ASN A 101 -3.39 -23.17 -14.90
N ASN A 102 -3.48 -23.93 -13.81
CA ASN A 102 -2.33 -24.49 -13.08
C ASN A 102 -1.25 -23.43 -12.70
N ALA A 103 -1.68 -22.22 -12.34
CA ALA A 103 -0.78 -21.17 -11.88
C ALA A 103 -0.43 -21.33 -10.40
N ASP A 104 0.70 -20.77 -9.96
CA ASP A 104 1.12 -20.72 -8.56
C ASP A 104 1.16 -19.26 -8.09
N LEU A 105 -0.01 -18.61 -8.11
CA LEU A 105 -0.16 -17.24 -7.63
C LEU A 105 -0.27 -17.21 -6.11
N ARG A 106 0.36 -16.22 -5.48
CA ARG A 106 0.43 -16.12 -4.02
C ARG A 106 0.39 -14.69 -3.54
N PHE A 107 -0.26 -14.45 -2.42
CA PHE A 107 -0.13 -13.19 -1.70
C PHE A 107 1.16 -13.16 -0.87
N VAL A 108 1.84 -12.02 -0.92
CA VAL A 108 3.00 -11.66 -0.09
C VAL A 108 2.67 -10.37 0.66
N MET A 109 2.99 -10.30 1.94
CA MET A 109 2.86 -9.07 2.72
C MET A 109 4.24 -8.60 3.19
N VAL A 110 4.52 -7.30 3.04
CA VAL A 110 5.72 -6.66 3.56
C VAL A 110 5.30 -5.54 4.50
N LEU A 111 5.89 -5.51 5.68
CA LEU A 111 5.80 -4.34 6.57
C LEU A 111 6.99 -3.44 6.26
N THR A 112 6.73 -2.17 5.97
CA THR A 112 7.76 -1.15 5.77
C THR A 112 7.64 -0.09 6.85
N GLU A 113 8.73 0.59 7.21
CA GLU A 113 8.71 1.75 8.10
C GLU A 113 9.45 2.92 7.49
N ASP A 114 8.83 4.10 7.55
CA ASP A 114 9.44 5.34 7.12
C ASP A 114 10.23 6.02 8.23
N SER A 115 11.23 6.81 7.83
CA SER A 115 12.07 7.63 8.69
C SER A 115 12.75 6.86 9.84
N VAL A 116 13.19 5.62 9.56
CA VAL A 116 14.03 4.85 10.48
C VAL A 116 15.36 5.60 10.68
N THR A 117 15.82 5.71 11.92
CA THR A 117 17.06 6.42 12.28
C THR A 117 17.89 5.63 13.29
N GLY A 118 19.15 6.00 13.49
CA GLY A 118 19.96 5.42 14.56
C GLY A 118 21.20 6.23 14.85
N SER A 119 21.78 6.03 16.04
CA SER A 119 22.98 6.75 16.47
C SER A 119 24.26 5.91 16.39
N SER A 120 24.14 4.59 16.20
CA SER A 120 25.31 3.70 16.09
C SER A 120 25.93 3.78 14.69
N SER A 121 27.21 3.41 14.59
CA SER A 121 27.93 3.38 13.31
C SER A 121 27.31 2.41 12.29
N GLY A 122 26.49 1.45 12.72
CA GLY A 122 25.75 0.55 11.81
C GLY A 122 24.68 1.26 10.98
N TYR A 123 24.22 2.45 11.39
CA TYR A 123 23.30 3.29 10.63
C TYR A 123 24.03 4.35 9.78
N ALA A 124 25.35 4.32 9.72
CA ALA A 124 26.09 5.23 8.85
C ALA A 124 26.01 4.73 7.40
N GLN A 125 25.69 5.62 6.46
CA GLN A 125 25.54 5.25 5.06
C GLN A 125 26.89 5.20 4.37
N ALA A 126 27.23 4.04 3.80
CA ALA A 126 28.33 3.94 2.84
C ALA A 126 27.94 4.69 1.56
N ASN A 127 28.77 5.65 1.16
CA ASN A 127 28.54 6.49 -0.01
C ASN A 127 29.58 6.20 -1.09
N TYR A 128 29.28 5.23 -1.95
CA TYR A 128 30.14 4.84 -3.08
C TYR A 128 30.21 5.91 -4.18
N TYR A 129 29.27 6.86 -4.22
CA TYR A 129 29.22 7.93 -5.23
C TYR A 129 30.20 9.08 -4.91
N SER A 130 30.67 9.17 -3.66
CA SER A 130 31.61 10.20 -3.20
C SER A 130 32.84 10.35 -4.10
N PHE A 131 33.37 11.57 -4.19
CA PHE A 131 34.67 11.88 -4.80
C PHE A 131 35.84 11.12 -4.14
N GLN A 132 35.65 10.63 -2.90
CA GLN A 132 36.60 9.80 -2.17
C GLN A 132 36.46 8.30 -2.50
N SER A 133 35.46 7.92 -3.31
CA SER A 133 35.18 6.55 -3.74
C SER A 133 35.11 6.47 -5.28
N GLN A 134 33.95 6.21 -5.89
CA GLN A 134 33.83 6.03 -7.34
C GLN A 134 33.75 7.36 -8.11
N ASN A 135 33.53 8.49 -7.44
CA ASN A 135 33.42 9.81 -8.04
C ASN A 135 32.35 9.90 -9.16
N ILE A 136 31.15 9.39 -8.87
CA ILE A 136 30.02 9.37 -9.79
C ILE A 136 29.00 10.42 -9.36
N ALA A 137 28.50 11.21 -10.31
CA ALA A 137 27.51 12.24 -10.03
C ALA A 137 26.20 11.61 -9.54
N LEU A 138 25.77 12.00 -8.35
CA LEU A 138 24.46 11.65 -7.80
C LEU A 138 23.97 12.77 -6.90
N THR A 139 22.76 13.28 -7.17
CA THR A 139 22.06 14.27 -6.33
C THR A 139 20.67 13.76 -6.02
N GLY A 140 20.25 13.86 -4.77
CA GLY A 140 18.95 13.39 -4.30
C GLY A 140 18.80 13.59 -2.81
N TYR A 141 17.56 13.63 -2.31
CA TYR A 141 17.28 13.84 -0.88
C TYR A 141 17.93 15.12 -0.30
N GLY A 142 17.97 16.19 -1.11
CA GLY A 142 18.62 17.45 -0.74
C GLY A 142 20.15 17.40 -0.63
N ARG A 143 20.80 16.29 -1.03
CA ARG A 143 22.24 16.07 -0.92
C ARG A 143 22.88 15.85 -2.29
N ASN A 144 24.04 16.46 -2.52
CA ASN A 144 24.97 16.02 -3.55
C ASN A 144 25.88 14.94 -2.96
N TRP A 145 25.66 13.70 -3.37
CA TRP A 145 26.36 12.52 -2.86
C TRP A 145 27.81 12.47 -3.35
N GLN A 146 28.07 12.93 -4.57
CA GLN A 146 29.43 12.99 -5.11
C GLN A 146 30.33 13.90 -4.27
N THR A 147 29.85 15.04 -3.82
CA THR A 147 30.62 15.97 -2.98
C THR A 147 30.57 15.64 -1.49
N SER A 148 29.73 14.70 -1.07
CA SER A 148 29.63 14.26 0.32
C SER A 148 30.75 13.26 0.68
N PRO A 149 31.03 13.06 1.99
CA PRO A 149 32.03 12.07 2.42
C PRO A 149 31.69 10.64 1.97
N SER A 150 32.69 9.76 1.92
CA SER A 150 32.51 8.32 1.61
C SER A 150 31.68 7.56 2.66
N THR A 151 31.49 8.16 3.84
CA THR A 151 30.62 7.65 4.89
C THR A 151 29.80 8.81 5.45
N ILE A 152 28.47 8.72 5.33
CA ILE A 152 27.57 9.71 5.90
C ILE A 152 27.29 9.32 7.35
N PRO A 153 27.49 10.22 8.33
CA PRO A 153 27.20 9.94 9.73
C PRO A 153 25.75 9.51 9.93
N ALA A 154 25.53 8.54 10.83
CA ALA A 154 24.19 8.04 11.15
C ALA A 154 23.21 9.14 11.60
N SER A 155 23.72 10.18 12.26
CA SER A 155 22.94 11.35 12.70
C SER A 155 22.38 12.20 11.55
N GLU A 156 22.85 12.00 10.32
CA GLU A 156 22.37 12.70 9.12
C GLU A 156 21.51 11.80 8.24
N MET A 157 21.22 10.57 8.67
CA MET A 157 20.51 9.58 7.88
C MET A 157 19.10 9.33 8.43
N HIS A 158 18.14 9.43 7.51
CA HIS A 158 16.77 8.97 7.67
C HIS A 158 16.50 7.99 6.54
N TYR A 159 16.00 6.82 6.89
CA TYR A 159 15.73 5.76 5.93
C TYR A 159 14.23 5.58 5.80
N ASP A 160 13.71 5.87 4.61
CA ASP A 160 12.31 5.68 4.28
C ASP A 160 12.08 4.31 3.63
N HIS A 161 10.86 3.80 3.73
CA HIS A 161 10.40 2.55 3.12
C HIS A 161 11.17 1.30 3.56
N VAL A 162 11.80 1.31 4.74
CA VAL A 162 12.64 0.22 5.25
C VAL A 162 11.80 -1.02 5.49
N ALA A 163 12.09 -2.12 4.80
CA ALA A 163 11.44 -3.40 5.09
C ALA A 163 11.71 -3.81 6.54
N ARG A 164 10.66 -4.05 7.30
CA ARG A 164 10.70 -4.52 8.70
C ARG A 164 10.35 -6.01 8.81
N GLY A 165 9.60 -6.54 7.85
CA GLY A 165 9.29 -7.96 7.75
C GLY A 165 8.68 -8.33 6.40
N ILE A 166 8.75 -9.61 6.04
CA ILE A 166 8.11 -10.19 4.85
C ILE A 166 7.41 -11.50 5.23
N TYR A 167 6.14 -11.62 4.87
CA TYR A 167 5.24 -12.63 5.40
C TYR A 167 4.46 -13.34 4.28
N PRO A 168 4.30 -14.67 4.37
CA PRO A 168 5.00 -15.56 5.32
C PRO A 168 6.50 -15.66 5.01
N ASN A 169 6.91 -15.36 3.78
CA ASN A 169 8.29 -15.30 3.30
C ASN A 169 8.34 -14.63 1.91
N PHE A 170 9.52 -14.57 1.29
CA PHE A 170 9.75 -13.97 -0.03
C PHE A 170 8.85 -14.51 -1.16
N PHE A 171 8.53 -15.81 -1.10
CA PHE A 171 7.76 -16.55 -2.10
C PHE A 171 6.26 -16.50 -1.85
N GLY A 172 5.80 -15.91 -0.75
CA GLY A 172 4.38 -15.76 -0.44
C GLY A 172 3.70 -16.99 0.15
N ALA A 173 2.41 -16.84 0.44
CA ALA A 173 1.59 -17.85 1.06
C ALA A 173 1.11 -18.88 0.03
N ALA A 174 1.69 -20.08 0.05
CA ALA A 174 1.26 -21.19 -0.81
C ALA A 174 -0.23 -21.52 -0.56
N GLY A 175 -1.00 -21.64 -1.63
CA GLY A 175 -2.44 -21.91 -1.57
C GLY A 175 -3.31 -20.70 -1.18
N SER A 176 -2.73 -19.50 -1.07
CA SER A 176 -3.52 -18.28 -0.87
C SER A 176 -4.34 -17.86 -2.09
N VAL A 177 -3.96 -18.34 -3.28
CA VAL A 177 -4.77 -18.26 -4.51
C VAL A 177 -4.93 -19.67 -5.09
N PRO A 178 -6.13 -20.07 -5.55
CA PRO A 178 -6.33 -21.35 -6.24
C PRO A 178 -5.49 -21.45 -7.52
N ALA A 179 -5.06 -22.67 -7.87
CA ALA A 179 -4.25 -22.89 -9.07
C ALA A 179 -4.99 -22.60 -10.39
N ASN A 180 -6.33 -22.61 -10.35
CA ASN A 180 -7.17 -22.25 -11.49
C ASN A 180 -8.06 -21.07 -11.10
N VAL A 181 -7.98 -20.00 -11.87
CA VAL A 181 -8.75 -18.78 -11.66
C VAL A 181 -9.34 -18.34 -12.99
N SER A 182 -10.61 -17.97 -13.00
CA SER A 182 -11.30 -17.51 -14.21
C SER A 182 -11.36 -15.98 -14.29
N PHE A 183 -11.50 -15.45 -15.51
CA PHE A 183 -11.80 -14.04 -15.73
C PHE A 183 -12.99 -13.57 -14.88
N GLY A 184 -12.83 -12.42 -14.20
CA GLY A 184 -13.82 -11.82 -13.32
C GLY A 184 -13.91 -12.46 -11.93
N GLN A 185 -13.17 -13.53 -11.65
CA GLN A 185 -13.15 -14.15 -10.33
C GLN A 185 -12.43 -13.23 -9.33
N THR A 186 -13.01 -13.09 -8.13
CA THR A 186 -12.32 -12.50 -6.98
C THR A 186 -11.89 -13.61 -6.02
N VAL A 187 -10.63 -13.57 -5.59
CA VAL A 187 -10.06 -14.47 -4.58
C VAL A 187 -9.68 -13.66 -3.36
N SER A 188 -10.07 -14.11 -2.18
CA SER A 188 -9.74 -13.47 -0.90
C SER A 188 -8.92 -14.38 0.00
N TYR A 189 -8.05 -13.78 0.82
CA TYR A 189 -7.21 -14.48 1.78
C TYR A 189 -6.94 -13.58 2.99
N THR A 190 -6.70 -14.16 4.16
CA THR A 190 -6.30 -13.42 5.37
C THR A 190 -4.83 -13.65 5.65
N MET A 191 -4.02 -12.60 5.57
CA MET A 191 -2.61 -12.61 5.93
C MET A 191 -2.44 -12.20 7.39
N ASN A 192 -1.47 -12.82 8.07
CA ASN A 192 -1.14 -12.53 9.46
C ASN A 192 0.34 -12.19 9.61
N ALA A 193 0.64 -11.24 10.49
CA ALA A 193 1.99 -10.90 10.90
C ALA A 193 2.02 -10.48 12.37
N ASN A 194 3.24 -10.44 12.92
CA ASN A 194 3.52 -9.71 14.14
C ASN A 194 4.44 -8.55 13.80
N LEU A 195 4.12 -7.36 14.31
CA LEU A 195 4.94 -6.19 14.18
C LEU A 195 6.32 -6.45 14.83
N PRO A 196 7.42 -6.35 14.08
CA PRO A 196 8.74 -6.65 14.61
C PRO A 196 9.13 -5.66 15.72
N ASN A 197 9.72 -6.16 16.82
CA ASN A 197 10.22 -5.32 17.92
C ASN A 197 11.25 -4.26 17.51
N ALA A 198 11.86 -4.42 16.34
CA ALA A 198 12.84 -3.48 15.82
C ALA A 198 12.17 -2.21 15.25
N VAL A 199 10.86 -2.25 14.94
CA VAL A 199 10.06 -1.09 14.51
C VAL A 199 10.21 0.02 15.55
N GLN A 200 10.48 1.24 15.09
CA GLN A 200 10.71 2.37 16.00
C GLN A 200 9.42 3.13 16.27
N SER A 201 8.51 3.17 15.30
CA SER A 201 7.19 3.78 15.46
C SER A 201 6.14 3.15 14.55
N ASP A 202 5.09 2.60 15.15
CA ASP A 202 3.98 1.95 14.44
C ASP A 202 3.25 2.94 13.50
N SER A 203 3.21 4.21 13.86
CA SER A 203 2.57 5.28 13.07
C SER A 203 3.33 5.61 11.77
N ARG A 204 4.52 5.03 11.58
CA ARG A 204 5.32 5.15 10.36
C ARG A 204 5.34 3.84 9.58
N VAL A 205 4.56 2.86 9.99
CA VAL A 205 4.50 1.55 9.33
C VAL A 205 3.48 1.57 8.20
N HIS A 206 3.86 0.97 7.08
CA HIS A 206 2.97 0.67 5.97
C HIS A 206 2.89 -0.84 5.76
N VAL A 207 1.68 -1.31 5.46
CA VAL A 207 1.38 -2.68 5.06
C VAL A 207 1.29 -2.72 3.54
N VAL A 208 2.23 -3.42 2.93
CA VAL A 208 2.27 -3.64 1.48
C VAL A 208 1.85 -5.08 1.20
N VAL A 209 0.84 -5.26 0.36
CA VAL A 209 0.39 -6.56 -0.12
C VAL A 209 0.69 -6.64 -1.61
N MET A 210 1.29 -7.75 -2.04
CA MET A 210 1.61 -8.05 -3.43
C MET A 210 0.95 -9.36 -3.84
N LEU A 211 0.42 -9.41 -5.06
CA LEU A 211 0.08 -10.66 -5.73
C LEU A 211 1.27 -11.06 -6.60
N VAL A 212 1.86 -12.23 -6.33
CA VAL A 212 3.08 -12.70 -6.97
C VAL A 212 2.80 -13.99 -7.74
N ASP A 213 3.31 -14.08 -8.96
CA ASP A 213 3.46 -15.36 -9.66
C ASP A 213 4.73 -16.05 -9.14
N ASN A 214 4.59 -17.15 -8.40
CA ASN A 214 5.73 -17.83 -7.80
C ASN A 214 6.59 -18.62 -8.81
N GLY A 215 6.11 -18.82 -10.04
CA GLY A 215 6.88 -19.43 -11.11
C GLY A 215 7.89 -18.48 -11.74
N THR A 216 7.54 -17.19 -11.85
CA THR A 216 8.39 -16.13 -12.46
C THR A 216 8.93 -15.12 -11.44
N TYR A 217 8.39 -15.13 -10.23
CA TYR A 217 8.54 -14.14 -9.16
C TYR A 217 7.96 -12.76 -9.47
N GLU A 218 7.29 -12.58 -10.60
CA GLU A 218 6.66 -11.31 -11.00
C GLU A 218 5.64 -10.85 -9.97
N VAL A 219 5.67 -9.56 -9.64
CA VAL A 219 4.58 -8.90 -8.93
C VAL A 219 3.55 -8.46 -9.97
N LEU A 220 2.38 -9.11 -9.96
CA LEU A 220 1.29 -8.80 -10.90
C LEU A 220 0.55 -7.51 -10.54
N ASN A 221 0.39 -7.25 -9.24
CA ASN A 221 -0.13 -6.00 -8.71
C ASN A 221 0.17 -5.89 -7.21
N SER A 222 0.02 -4.69 -6.65
CA SER A 222 0.22 -4.44 -5.22
C SER A 222 -0.71 -3.37 -4.67
N LYS A 223 -0.85 -3.36 -3.34
CA LYS A 223 -1.53 -2.30 -2.60
C LYS A 223 -0.73 -1.98 -1.35
N SER A 224 -0.57 -0.70 -1.07
CA SER A 224 -0.01 -0.20 0.19
C SER A 224 -1.06 0.58 0.95
N VAL A 225 -1.11 0.36 2.27
CA VAL A 225 -1.89 1.16 3.22
C VAL A 225 -1.06 1.43 4.45
N LYS A 226 -1.27 2.60 5.06
CA LYS A 226 -0.64 2.93 6.35
C LYS A 226 -1.23 2.06 7.45
N LEU A 227 -0.39 1.57 8.36
CA LEU A 227 -0.83 0.89 9.58
C LEU A 227 -1.56 1.92 10.45
N LYS A 228 -2.87 1.73 10.65
CA LYS A 228 -3.65 2.54 11.59
C LYS A 228 -3.59 1.90 12.99
N GLY A 229 -3.50 2.72 14.02
CA GLY A 229 -3.36 2.28 15.42
C GLY A 229 -4.58 1.52 15.94
N GLN A 230 -4.31 0.61 16.89
CA GLN A 230 -5.20 -0.15 17.78
C GLN A 230 -6.73 -0.05 17.57
N ILE A 231 -7.35 -1.13 17.06
CA ILE A 231 -8.71 -1.54 17.47
C ILE A 231 -8.53 -2.65 18.49
N GLY A 232 -8.40 -2.29 19.76
CA GLY A 232 -8.26 -3.25 20.84
C GLY A 232 -9.62 -3.77 21.24
N ASN A 233 -9.84 -5.09 21.13
CA ASN A 233 -10.91 -5.89 21.77
C ASN A 233 -12.19 -5.14 22.20
N GLU A 234 -12.77 -4.37 21.30
CA GLU A 234 -14.21 -4.22 21.25
C GLU A 234 -14.67 -5.10 20.10
N GLU A 235 -15.76 -5.83 20.33
CA GLU A 235 -16.39 -6.70 19.35
C GLU A 235 -16.42 -6.05 17.97
N LEU A 236 -16.32 -6.87 16.92
CA LEU A 236 -16.64 -6.57 15.53
C LEU A 236 -17.64 -5.39 15.38
N SER A 237 -17.09 -4.20 15.41
CA SER A 237 -17.71 -2.95 15.02
C SER A 237 -16.87 -2.52 13.84
N ASN A 238 -17.28 -3.00 12.66
CA ASN A 238 -16.97 -2.27 11.45
C ASN A 238 -17.64 -0.90 11.61
N ALA A 239 -16.91 0.05 12.19
CA ALA A 239 -17.17 1.47 12.07
C ALA A 239 -16.83 1.89 10.62
N ASN A 240 -17.48 1.25 9.66
CA ASN A 240 -17.52 1.64 8.27
C ASN A 240 -18.83 2.40 8.13
N VAL A 241 -18.76 3.61 7.58
CA VAL A 241 -19.95 4.31 7.11
C VAL A 241 -20.78 3.33 6.26
N LEU A 242 -22.00 2.99 6.72
CA LEU A 242 -22.86 2.02 6.05
C LEU A 242 -23.82 2.76 5.13
N VAL A 243 -23.78 2.44 3.84
CA VAL A 243 -24.68 3.04 2.85
C VAL A 243 -25.51 1.96 2.18
N TYR A 244 -26.83 1.98 2.37
CA TYR A 244 -27.74 0.93 1.88
C TYR A 244 -29.18 1.39 1.66
N PRO A 245 -29.94 0.80 0.73
CA PRO A 245 -29.46 -0.13 -0.28
C PRO A 245 -28.64 0.59 -1.37
N ASN A 246 -27.66 -0.11 -1.93
CA ASN A 246 -26.95 0.30 -3.14
C ASN A 246 -26.83 -0.93 -4.06
N PRO A 247 -27.56 -1.00 -5.20
CA PRO A 247 -28.31 0.10 -5.82
C PRO A 247 -29.54 0.60 -5.06
N ALA A 248 -29.81 1.90 -5.13
CA ALA A 248 -30.96 2.57 -4.53
C ALA A 248 -32.08 2.78 -5.56
N ALA A 249 -33.34 2.68 -5.12
CA ALA A 249 -34.50 2.99 -5.96
C ALA A 249 -35.03 4.40 -5.66
N ASP A 250 -35.70 4.57 -4.53
CA ASP A 250 -36.33 5.84 -4.13
C ASP A 250 -35.61 6.55 -2.99
N HIS A 251 -34.83 5.82 -2.21
CA HIS A 251 -34.00 6.34 -1.13
C HIS A 251 -32.86 5.37 -0.80
N PHE A 252 -31.88 5.87 -0.05
CA PHE A 252 -30.90 5.07 0.66
C PHE A 252 -30.60 5.69 2.03
N TYR A 253 -30.05 4.89 2.91
CA TYR A 253 -29.66 5.25 4.26
C TYR A 253 -28.15 5.36 4.37
N VAL A 254 -27.69 6.29 5.20
CA VAL A 254 -26.31 6.47 5.61
C VAL A 254 -26.25 6.35 7.12
N ASN A 255 -25.48 5.40 7.63
CA ASN A 255 -25.06 5.37 9.03
C ASN A 255 -23.59 5.77 9.07
N ALA A 256 -23.32 6.96 9.61
CA ALA A 256 -21.98 7.54 9.71
C ALA A 256 -21.49 7.64 11.17
N GLU A 257 -22.07 6.87 12.10
CA GLU A 257 -21.78 6.94 13.54
C GLU A 257 -20.28 6.91 13.84
N ALA A 258 -19.57 6.10 13.06
CA ALA A 258 -18.12 5.94 13.05
C ALA A 258 -17.29 7.24 12.90
N MET A 259 -17.82 8.25 12.20
CA MET A 259 -17.07 9.48 11.86
C MET A 259 -17.02 10.49 13.01
N GLY A 260 -17.97 10.41 13.95
CA GLY A 260 -18.09 11.32 15.10
C GLY A 260 -18.45 12.78 14.73
N GLY A 261 -19.21 13.43 15.61
CA GLY A 261 -19.54 14.86 15.48
C GLY A 261 -20.48 15.18 14.32
N ASP A 262 -20.44 16.42 13.85
CA ASP A 262 -21.21 16.87 12.70
C ASP A 262 -20.62 16.31 11.39
N VAL A 263 -21.49 15.82 10.51
CA VAL A 263 -21.14 15.33 9.17
C VAL A 263 -21.89 16.09 8.09
N SER A 264 -21.17 16.47 7.04
CA SER A 264 -21.74 17.00 5.80
C SER A 264 -21.87 15.87 4.78
N ILE A 265 -23.06 15.71 4.20
CA ILE A 265 -23.33 14.72 3.16
C ILE A 265 -23.58 15.44 1.84
N ASN A 266 -22.83 15.07 0.80
CA ASN A 266 -22.97 15.59 -0.55
C ASN A 266 -23.15 14.44 -1.55
N LEU A 267 -24.18 14.52 -2.39
CA LEU A 267 -24.38 13.59 -3.51
C LEU A 267 -24.17 14.33 -4.82
N VAL A 268 -23.29 13.81 -5.66
CA VAL A 268 -22.83 14.44 -6.91
C VAL A 268 -23.18 13.56 -8.10
N ASN A 269 -23.68 14.15 -9.18
CA ASN A 269 -23.96 13.42 -10.43
C ASN A 269 -22.69 13.22 -11.29
N SER A 270 -22.82 12.50 -12.40
CA SER A 270 -21.70 12.18 -13.31
C SER A 270 -21.01 13.38 -13.98
N ILE A 271 -21.63 14.56 -13.94
CA ILE A 271 -21.04 15.82 -14.47
C ILE A 271 -20.52 16.74 -13.36
N GLY A 272 -20.44 16.26 -12.12
CA GLY A 272 -19.86 17.00 -11.00
C GLY A 272 -20.81 17.98 -10.31
N GLN A 273 -22.12 17.95 -10.63
CA GLN A 273 -23.09 18.80 -9.95
C GLN A 273 -23.59 18.15 -8.66
N VAL A 274 -23.58 18.91 -7.56
CA VAL A 274 -24.19 18.51 -6.28
C VAL A 274 -25.71 18.50 -6.45
N VAL A 275 -26.32 17.31 -6.35
CA VAL A 275 -27.77 17.08 -6.47
C VAL A 275 -28.46 16.91 -5.12
N ARG A 276 -27.70 16.63 -4.06
CA ARG A 276 -28.13 16.67 -2.65
C ARG A 276 -27.00 17.18 -1.77
N SER A 277 -27.35 17.95 -0.74
CA SER A 277 -26.45 18.37 0.32
C SER A 277 -27.24 18.51 1.63
N SER A 278 -26.71 17.99 2.73
CA SER A 278 -27.28 18.15 4.07
C SER A 278 -26.21 18.02 5.15
N GLU A 279 -26.49 18.56 6.34
CA GLU A 279 -25.67 18.43 7.54
C GLU A 279 -26.45 17.67 8.61
N HIS A 280 -25.78 16.75 9.30
CA HIS A 280 -26.38 15.87 10.30
C HIS A 280 -25.37 15.56 11.41
N GLU A 281 -25.88 15.16 12.56
CA GLU A 281 -25.04 14.54 13.59
C GLU A 281 -24.71 13.10 13.18
N SER A 282 -23.45 12.67 13.32
CA SER A 282 -22.98 11.36 12.86
C SER A 282 -23.76 10.19 13.50
N SER A 283 -24.29 10.39 14.70
CA SER A 283 -25.09 9.41 15.45
C SER A 283 -26.48 9.13 14.85
N GLU A 284 -26.93 9.92 13.88
CA GLU A 284 -28.21 9.71 13.20
C GLU A 284 -28.08 8.72 12.04
N VAL A 285 -29.11 7.89 11.83
CA VAL A 285 -29.28 7.18 10.56
C VAL A 285 -29.98 8.13 9.60
N ILE A 286 -29.27 8.53 8.54
CA ILE A 286 -29.69 9.60 7.64
C ILE A 286 -30.33 8.98 6.40
N GLU A 287 -31.56 9.37 6.10
CA GLU A 287 -32.26 8.95 4.88
C GLU A 287 -32.08 9.98 3.77
N LEU A 288 -31.50 9.57 2.63
CA LEU A 288 -31.42 10.38 1.42
C LEU A 288 -32.47 9.93 0.41
N ASN A 289 -33.43 10.82 0.13
CA ASN A 289 -34.43 10.61 -0.90
C ASN A 289 -33.85 10.87 -2.30
N THR A 290 -33.93 9.85 -3.15
CA THR A 290 -33.46 9.84 -4.55
C THR A 290 -34.60 9.69 -5.57
N SER A 291 -35.85 9.81 -5.13
CA SER A 291 -37.06 9.52 -5.92
C SER A 291 -37.33 10.47 -7.09
N ASP A 292 -36.65 11.62 -7.16
CA ASP A 292 -36.64 12.61 -8.24
C ASP A 292 -35.37 12.52 -9.13
N LEU A 293 -34.37 11.73 -8.75
CA LEU A 293 -33.11 11.58 -9.48
C LEU A 293 -33.24 10.51 -10.58
N GLY A 294 -32.61 10.76 -11.73
CA GLY A 294 -32.60 9.82 -12.85
C GLY A 294 -31.73 8.59 -12.58
N THR A 295 -32.02 7.48 -13.26
CA THR A 295 -31.16 6.27 -13.26
C THR A 295 -29.74 6.63 -13.68
N GLY A 296 -28.76 6.19 -12.90
CA GLY A 296 -27.36 6.52 -13.17
C GLY A 296 -26.44 6.32 -11.97
N VAL A 297 -25.18 6.72 -12.16
CA VAL A 297 -24.13 6.65 -11.13
C VAL A 297 -23.94 8.02 -10.50
N TYR A 298 -23.87 8.02 -9.17
CA TYR A 298 -23.66 9.20 -8.34
C TYR A 298 -22.49 8.93 -7.39
N ILE A 299 -21.83 9.99 -6.94
CA ILE A 299 -20.76 9.93 -5.94
C ILE A 299 -21.29 10.56 -4.66
N LEU A 300 -21.34 9.76 -3.60
CA LEU A 300 -21.65 10.19 -2.25
C LEU A 300 -20.35 10.54 -1.53
N THR A 301 -20.26 11.74 -0.99
CA THR A 301 -19.15 12.19 -0.14
C THR A 301 -19.72 12.57 1.22
N ILE A 302 -19.10 12.09 2.29
CA ILE A 302 -19.46 12.36 3.69
C ILE A 302 -18.23 12.89 4.37
N GLU A 303 -18.31 14.08 4.96
CA GLU A 303 -17.17 14.79 5.52
C GLU A 303 -17.44 15.16 6.98
N SER A 304 -16.50 14.86 7.87
CA SER A 304 -16.39 15.43 9.20
C SER A 304 -15.16 16.34 9.27
N ASP A 305 -14.91 16.97 10.42
CA ASP A 305 -13.74 17.83 10.62
C ASP A 305 -12.39 17.11 10.38
N ASP A 306 -12.33 15.80 10.65
CA ASP A 306 -11.09 15.02 10.62
C ASP A 306 -11.04 13.97 9.49
N GLU A 307 -12.18 13.60 8.89
CA GLU A 307 -12.26 12.49 7.93
C GLU A 307 -13.21 12.78 6.74
N SER A 308 -12.88 12.21 5.57
CA SER A 308 -13.76 12.20 4.40
C SER A 308 -13.95 10.77 3.90
N TYR A 309 -15.20 10.41 3.64
CA TYR A 309 -15.63 9.13 3.09
C TYR A 309 -16.29 9.35 1.73
N THR A 310 -15.91 8.56 0.72
CA THR A 310 -16.51 8.64 -0.61
C THR A 310 -16.93 7.27 -1.11
N GLN A 311 -18.18 7.16 -1.58
CA GLN A 311 -18.74 5.92 -2.14
C GLN A 311 -19.54 6.18 -3.42
N ARG A 312 -19.41 5.26 -4.39
CA ARG A 312 -20.23 5.24 -5.61
C ARG A 312 -21.62 4.67 -5.33
N ILE A 313 -22.67 5.40 -5.65
CA ILE A 313 -24.07 5.00 -5.52
C ILE A 313 -24.67 4.77 -6.91
N SER A 314 -25.33 3.62 -7.10
CA SER A 314 -26.11 3.32 -8.31
C SER A 314 -27.59 3.58 -8.02
N ILE A 315 -28.23 4.46 -8.78
CA ILE A 315 -29.68 4.65 -8.72
C ILE A 315 -30.31 3.89 -9.89
N VAL A 316 -31.24 2.99 -9.58
CA VAL A 316 -31.97 2.16 -10.55
C VAL A 316 -33.47 2.38 -10.40
N ARG A 317 -34.21 2.35 -11.51
CA ARG A 317 -35.67 2.49 -11.54
C ARG A 317 -36.28 1.29 -12.25
#